data_AF-A0A6B1J2W6-F1
#
_entry.id   AF-A0A6B1J2W6-F1
#
_cell.length_a   1.000
_cell.length_b   1.000
_cell.length_c   1.000
_cell.angle_alpha   90.00
_cell.angle_beta   90.00
_cell.angle_gamma   90.00
#
_symmetry.space_group_name_H-M   'P 1'
#
loop_
_entity.id
_entity.type
_entity.pdbx_description
1 polymer ?
#
loop_
_entity_poly.entity_id
_entity_poly.type
_entity_poly.pdbx_seq_one_letter_code
_entity_poly.pdbx_strand_id
1 'polypeptide(L)'
;KLSLITIGILISILLISPLIDQQISNYFMNQDSIFGTLFQNYGLFPPTLILIISTVILNYYIFTTFQNKLAKILTLLISFIFTLIKTNEFVSETAQYMLSTSENIKNHKPMGMANNEGNAGNALSLGMSFFISLIIIIIITFICYQFWLKHTNNQELDHLFKVSLISFMILCIGLELVDSLKHLWGRFRPYEITDKAGHFTHWLT
;
A
#
# COMPACT_ATOMS: atom_id res chain seq x y z
N LYS A 1 7.10 -27.06 6.16
CA LYS A 1 7.38 -26.87 7.61
C LYS A 1 7.47 -25.40 7.97
N LEU A 2 8.35 -24.61 7.32
CA LEU A 2 8.42 -23.16 7.54
C LEU A 2 7.10 -22.44 7.20
N SER A 3 6.48 -22.75 6.06
CA SER A 3 5.19 -22.18 5.65
C SER A 3 4.08 -22.36 6.68
N LEU A 4 3.95 -23.56 7.27
CA LEU A 4 2.96 -23.85 8.31
C LEU A 4 3.25 -23.08 9.60
N ILE A 5 4.53 -22.93 9.96
CA ILE A 5 4.94 -22.12 11.13
C ILE A 5 4.58 -20.66 10.87
N THR A 6 4.89 -20.12 9.69
CA THR A 6 4.54 -18.74 9.32
C THR A 6 3.03 -18.52 9.37
N ILE A 7 2.23 -19.42 8.80
CA ILE A 7 0.76 -19.34 8.86
C ILE A 7 0.29 -19.39 10.32
N GLY A 8 0.82 -20.31 11.13
CA GLY A 8 0.48 -20.39 12.55
C GLY A 8 0.78 -19.11 13.31
N ILE A 9 1.92 -18.48 13.05
CA ILE A 9 2.30 -17.18 13.64
C ILE A 9 1.34 -16.08 13.18
N LEU A 10 1.04 -15.99 11.88
CA LEU A 10 0.13 -14.97 11.33
C LEU A 10 -1.29 -15.10 11.89
N ILE A 11 -1.81 -16.33 12.01
CA ILE A 11 -3.10 -16.59 12.63
C ILE A 11 -3.07 -16.19 14.11
N SER A 12 -2.01 -16.54 14.83
CA SER A 12 -1.88 -16.17 16.24
C SER A 12 -1.87 -14.66 16.44
N ILE A 13 -1.15 -13.92 15.58
CA ILE A 13 -1.15 -12.46 15.58
C ILE A 13 -2.57 -11.94 15.33
N LEU A 14 -3.25 -12.42 14.28
CA LEU A 14 -4.62 -11.99 13.95
C LEU A 14 -5.62 -12.22 15.09
N LEU A 15 -5.48 -13.30 15.85
CA LEU A 15 -6.36 -13.62 16.98
C LEU A 15 -6.06 -12.77 18.23
N ILE A 16 -4.80 -12.40 18.44
CA ILE A 16 -4.38 -11.63 19.63
C ILE A 16 -4.57 -10.13 19.40
N SER A 17 -4.35 -9.63 18.18
CA SER A 17 -4.43 -8.20 17.85
C SER A 17 -5.70 -7.49 18.35
N PRO A 18 -6.93 -8.06 18.26
CA PRO A 18 -8.13 -7.41 18.76
C PRO A 18 -8.14 -7.13 20.28
N LEU A 19 -7.36 -7.89 21.06
CA LEU A 19 -7.29 -7.76 22.52
C LEU A 19 -6.34 -6.65 22.96
N ILE A 20 -5.25 -6.45 22.21
CA ILE A 20 -4.16 -5.53 22.57
C ILE A 20 -4.02 -4.36 21.58
N ASP A 21 -5.03 -4.15 20.73
CA ASP A 21 -5.00 -3.19 19.64
C ASP A 21 -4.62 -1.78 20.11
N GLN A 22 -5.22 -1.28 21.20
CA GLN A 22 -4.90 0.04 21.75
C GLN A 22 -3.42 0.18 22.15
N GLN A 23 -2.82 -0.87 22.70
CA GLN A 23 -1.42 -0.85 23.15
C GLN A 23 -0.47 -0.85 21.94
N ILE A 24 -0.74 -1.70 20.94
CA ILE A 24 0.02 -1.75 19.68
C ILE A 24 -0.08 -0.39 18.98
N SER A 25 -1.30 0.13 18.88
CA SER A 25 -1.64 1.40 18.24
C SER A 25 -0.90 2.57 18.90
N ASN A 26 -0.91 2.68 20.22
CA ASN A 26 -0.17 3.72 20.94
C ASN A 26 1.35 3.56 20.85
N TYR A 27 1.87 2.34 20.72
CA TYR A 27 3.31 2.12 20.60
C TYR A 27 3.84 2.49 19.20
N PHE A 28 3.17 2.03 18.14
CA PHE A 28 3.62 2.23 16.77
C PHE A 28 3.13 3.54 16.14
N MET A 29 1.96 4.05 16.54
CA MET A 29 1.28 5.18 15.90
C MET A 29 1.05 6.35 16.86
N ASN A 30 1.92 6.51 17.87
CA ASN A 30 1.90 7.72 18.71
C ASN A 30 2.07 8.97 17.83
N GLN A 31 1.07 9.86 17.85
CA GLN A 31 1.03 11.07 17.02
C GLN A 31 2.12 12.09 17.36
N ASP A 32 2.67 12.05 18.57
CA ASP A 32 3.78 12.91 18.99
C ASP A 32 5.16 12.31 18.63
N SER A 33 5.20 11.04 18.23
CA SER A 33 6.44 10.33 17.92
C SER A 33 6.86 10.52 16.47
N ILE A 34 8.13 10.90 16.26
CA ILE A 34 8.75 10.94 14.93
C ILE A 34 8.61 9.58 14.23
N PHE A 35 8.82 8.49 14.96
CA PHE A 35 8.69 7.15 14.39
C PHE A 35 7.26 6.87 13.95
N GLY A 36 6.26 7.22 14.77
CA GLY A 36 4.85 7.03 14.43
C GLY A 36 4.44 7.85 13.21
N THR A 37 4.90 9.09 13.11
CA THR A 37 4.70 9.94 11.92
C THR A 37 5.35 9.34 10.67
N LEU A 38 6.58 8.85 10.75
CA LEU A 38 7.24 8.20 9.61
C LEU A 38 6.51 6.91 9.19
N PHE A 39 6.13 6.09 10.17
CA PHE A 39 5.41 4.85 9.93
C PHE A 39 4.05 5.11 9.28
N GLN A 40 3.32 6.14 9.71
CA GLN A 40 2.08 6.56 9.08
C GLN A 40 2.28 7.08 7.64
N ASN A 41 3.23 8.00 7.45
CA ASN A 41 3.40 8.69 6.17
C ASN A 41 3.90 7.78 5.04
N TYR A 42 4.71 6.77 5.39
CA TYR A 42 5.34 5.89 4.41
C TYR A 42 4.86 4.44 4.47
N GLY A 43 4.26 3.99 5.58
CA GLY A 43 3.89 2.59 5.80
C GLY A 43 2.88 2.00 4.80
N LEU A 44 2.25 2.84 3.98
CA LEU A 44 1.32 2.45 2.92
C LEU A 44 2.00 2.02 1.61
N PHE A 45 3.32 2.11 1.51
CA PHE A 45 4.06 1.74 0.29
C PHE A 45 4.02 0.24 -0.09
N PRO A 46 3.99 -0.76 0.83
CA PRO A 46 4.15 -2.16 0.45
C PRO A 46 3.07 -2.71 -0.50
N PRO A 47 1.76 -2.43 -0.28
CA PRO A 47 0.71 -2.76 -1.25
C PRO A 47 1.02 -2.29 -2.68
N THR A 48 1.38 -1.03 -2.83
CA THR A 48 1.69 -0.40 -4.13
C THR A 48 2.93 -1.03 -4.76
N LEU A 49 3.96 -1.33 -3.96
CA LEU A 49 5.17 -1.99 -4.45
C LEU A 49 4.89 -3.40 -4.97
N ILE A 50 4.13 -4.21 -4.23
CA ILE A 50 3.71 -5.56 -4.65
C ILE A 50 2.92 -5.48 -5.96
N LEU A 51 2.02 -4.50 -6.08
CA LEU A 51 1.24 -4.26 -7.29
C LEU A 51 2.15 -3.94 -8.48
N ILE A 52 3.07 -2.97 -8.34
CA ILE A 52 4.00 -2.59 -9.41
C ILE A 52 4.85 -3.78 -9.86
N ILE A 53 5.47 -4.50 -8.92
CA ILE A 53 6.31 -5.67 -9.24
C ILE A 53 5.49 -6.74 -9.96
N SER A 54 4.27 -7.01 -9.48
CA SER A 54 3.38 -8.01 -10.09
C SER A 54 3.02 -7.63 -11.53
N THR A 55 2.70 -6.35 -11.79
CA THR A 55 2.43 -5.85 -13.14
C THR A 55 3.67 -5.89 -14.03
N VAL A 56 4.86 -5.58 -13.50
CA VAL A 56 6.11 -5.64 -14.27
C VAL A 56 6.40 -7.06 -14.73
N ILE A 57 6.24 -8.06 -13.85
CA ILE A 57 6.39 -9.49 -14.21
C ILE A 57 5.34 -9.89 -15.25
N LEU A 58 4.07 -9.54 -15.03
CA LEU A 58 2.97 -9.79 -15.97
C LEU A 58 3.27 -9.23 -17.36
N ASN A 59 3.70 -7.97 -17.43
CA ASN A 59 4.00 -7.28 -18.67
C ASN A 59 5.20 -7.90 -19.40
N TYR A 60 6.24 -8.28 -18.66
CA TYR A 60 7.39 -8.97 -19.24
C TYR A 60 7.02 -10.34 -19.81
N TYR A 61 6.18 -11.11 -19.09
CA TYR A 61 5.64 -12.38 -19.56
C TYR A 61 4.80 -12.22 -20.84
N ILE A 62 3.88 -11.24 -20.86
CA ILE A 62 3.06 -10.97 -22.04
C ILE A 62 3.92 -10.56 -23.24
N PHE A 63 4.93 -9.70 -23.00
CA PHE A 63 5.80 -9.21 -24.06
C PHE A 63 6.56 -10.36 -24.74
N THR A 64 7.04 -11.33 -23.96
CA THR A 64 7.85 -12.47 -24.42
C THR A 64 7.01 -13.62 -24.98
N THR A 65 5.85 -13.91 -24.40
CA THR A 65 5.08 -15.13 -24.71
C THR A 65 3.93 -14.91 -25.69
N PHE A 66 3.25 -13.77 -25.65
CA PHE A 66 2.03 -13.59 -26.45
C PHE A 66 2.35 -13.43 -27.94
N GLN A 67 1.70 -14.23 -28.79
CA GLN A 67 1.84 -14.15 -30.25
C GLN A 67 0.87 -13.12 -30.87
N ASN A 68 -0.34 -13.00 -30.30
CA ASN A 68 -1.33 -12.04 -30.79
C ASN A 68 -0.93 -10.60 -30.42
N LYS A 69 -0.60 -9.79 -31.43
CA LYS A 69 -0.16 -8.39 -31.28
C LYS A 69 -1.23 -7.50 -30.63
N LEU A 70 -2.49 -7.66 -31.00
CA LEU A 70 -3.59 -6.85 -30.46
C LEU A 70 -3.78 -7.15 -28.98
N ALA A 71 -3.87 -8.42 -28.60
CA ALA A 71 -3.97 -8.82 -27.20
C ALA A 71 -2.77 -8.31 -26.38
N LYS A 72 -1.56 -8.47 -26.90
CA LYS A 72 -0.33 -7.96 -26.28
C LYS A 72 -0.41 -6.46 -26.00
N ILE A 73 -0.72 -5.65 -27.02
CA ILE A 73 -0.78 -4.19 -26.88
C ILE A 73 -1.88 -3.76 -25.90
N LEU A 74 -3.09 -4.33 -26.03
CA LEU A 74 -4.20 -4.00 -25.15
C LEU A 74 -3.88 -4.33 -23.69
N THR A 75 -3.34 -5.52 -23.41
CA THR A 75 -3.04 -5.91 -22.03
C THR A 75 -1.91 -5.05 -21.44
N LEU A 76 -0.85 -4.75 -22.19
CA LEU A 76 0.23 -3.86 -21.74
C LEU A 76 -0.27 -2.44 -21.45
N LEU A 77 -1.16 -1.91 -22.29
CA LEU A 77 -1.71 -0.57 -22.11
C LEU A 77 -2.65 -0.50 -20.91
N ILE A 78 -3.55 -1.47 -20.75
CA ILE A 78 -4.49 -1.51 -19.62
C ILE A 78 -3.74 -1.70 -18.30
N SER A 79 -2.78 -2.62 -18.26
CA SER A 79 -1.99 -2.90 -17.06
C SER A 79 -1.13 -1.69 -16.65
N PHE A 80 -0.58 -0.97 -17.64
CA PHE A 80 0.17 0.26 -17.41
C PHE A 80 -0.73 1.37 -16.85
N ILE A 81 -1.89 1.64 -17.48
CA ILE A 81 -2.84 2.65 -17.00
C ILE A 81 -3.30 2.33 -15.58
N PHE A 82 -3.67 1.08 -15.32
CA PHE A 82 -4.10 0.63 -14.00
C PHE A 82 -3.00 0.84 -12.95
N THR A 83 -1.77 0.45 -13.25
CA THR A 83 -0.62 0.61 -12.33
C THR A 83 -0.28 2.09 -12.10
N LEU A 84 -0.42 2.93 -13.13
CA LEU A 84 -0.23 4.37 -13.04
C LEU A 84 -1.25 5.03 -12.11
N ILE A 85 -2.53 4.68 -12.25
CA ILE A 85 -3.59 5.18 -11.36
C ILE A 85 -3.32 4.77 -9.91
N LYS A 86 -3.01 3.49 -9.67
CA LYS A 86 -2.74 3.00 -8.30
C LYS A 86 -1.48 3.59 -7.68
N THR A 87 -0.44 3.81 -8.46
CA THR A 87 0.77 4.51 -7.98
C THR A 87 0.45 5.98 -7.66
N ASN A 88 -0.41 6.62 -8.45
CA ASN A 88 -0.83 8.00 -8.21
C ASN A 88 -1.68 8.15 -6.95
N GLU A 89 -2.58 7.21 -6.66
CA GLU A 89 -3.32 7.16 -5.38
C GLU A 89 -2.34 7.18 -4.20
N PHE A 90 -1.33 6.30 -4.22
CA PHE A 90 -0.30 6.23 -3.18
C PHE A 90 0.53 7.52 -3.06
N VAL A 91 1.01 8.08 -4.17
CA VAL A 91 1.80 9.33 -4.18
C VAL A 91 0.98 10.48 -3.61
N SER A 92 -0.30 10.56 -4.00
CA SER A 92 -1.20 11.63 -3.55
C SER A 92 -1.46 11.53 -2.04
N GLU A 93 -1.78 10.33 -1.55
CA GLU A 93 -2.01 10.10 -0.12
C GLU A 93 -0.75 10.37 0.72
N THR A 94 0.40 9.90 0.25
CA THR A 94 1.70 10.14 0.90
C THR A 94 1.99 11.65 0.99
N ALA A 95 1.78 12.40 -0.09
CA ALA A 95 1.99 13.85 -0.10
C ALA A 95 1.04 14.59 0.85
N GLN A 96 -0.21 14.14 0.97
CA GLN A 96 -1.17 14.71 1.92
C GLN A 96 -0.74 14.47 3.37
N TYR A 97 -0.27 13.27 3.69
CA TYR A 97 0.28 12.97 5.02
C TYR A 97 1.51 13.84 5.34
N MET A 98 2.38 14.08 4.37
CA MET A 98 3.52 14.99 4.55
C MET A 98 3.09 16.45 4.80
N LEU A 99 2.10 16.95 4.05
CA LEU A 99 1.62 18.31 4.23
C LEU A 99 0.87 18.49 5.55
N SER A 100 0.03 17.54 5.94
CA SER A 100 -0.62 17.56 7.25
C SER A 100 0.40 17.57 8.38
N THR A 101 1.45 16.75 8.28
CA THR A 101 2.58 16.78 9.24
C THR A 101 3.21 18.17 9.33
N SER A 102 3.51 18.79 8.18
CA SER A 102 4.10 20.14 8.11
C SER A 102 3.20 21.20 8.75
N GLU A 103 1.90 21.14 8.46
CA GLU A 103 0.90 22.08 9.00
C GLU A 103 0.69 21.88 10.51
N ASN A 104 0.73 20.64 11.00
CA ASN A 104 0.65 20.33 12.41
C ASN A 104 1.85 20.90 13.19
N ILE A 105 3.06 20.75 12.64
CA ILE A 105 4.28 21.34 13.22
C ILE A 105 4.14 22.86 13.34
N LYS A 106 3.68 23.55 12.28
CA LYS A 106 3.49 25.01 12.30
C LYS A 106 2.46 25.46 13.34
N ASN A 107 1.38 24.70 13.49
CA ASN A 107 0.28 25.02 14.39
C ASN A 107 0.44 24.42 15.80
N HIS A 108 1.61 23.88 16.14
CA HIS A 108 1.89 23.28 17.45
C HIS A 108 0.91 22.16 17.83
N LYS A 109 0.48 21.36 16.84
CA LYS A 109 -0.33 20.14 16.99
C LYS A 109 0.56 18.89 16.93
N PRO A 110 0.09 17.73 17.43
CA PRO A 110 0.82 16.46 17.26
C PRO A 110 1.14 16.20 15.78
N MET A 111 2.41 15.91 15.48
CA MET A 111 2.92 15.84 14.10
C MET A 111 2.17 14.80 13.26
N GLY A 112 1.91 13.62 13.85
CA GLY A 112 1.17 12.51 13.23
C GLY A 112 -0.35 12.65 13.28
N MET A 113 -0.91 13.77 13.78
CA MET A 113 -2.35 13.98 13.78
C MET A 113 -2.87 14.01 12.34
N ALA A 114 -3.64 12.99 11.95
CA ALA A 114 -4.25 12.96 10.63
C ALA A 114 -5.31 14.07 10.53
N ASN A 115 -5.17 14.96 9.55
CA ASN A 115 -6.22 15.92 9.23
C ASN A 115 -7.26 15.19 8.37
N ASN A 116 -8.27 14.60 9.03
CA ASN A 116 -9.42 13.96 8.36
C ASN A 116 -10.34 14.97 7.65
N GLU A 117 -10.08 16.26 7.78
CA GLU A 117 -10.81 17.35 7.16
C GLU A 117 -9.89 18.14 6.23
N GLY A 118 -10.02 17.94 4.91
CA GLY A 118 -9.60 18.95 3.93
C GLY A 118 -8.75 18.46 2.76
N ASN A 119 -9.43 18.16 1.65
CA ASN A 119 -8.92 18.14 0.28
C ASN A 119 -7.62 17.39 0.01
N ALA A 120 -7.79 16.08 -0.20
CA ALA A 120 -6.85 15.24 -0.94
C ALA A 120 -6.37 15.85 -2.29
N GLY A 121 -7.10 16.82 -2.85
CA GLY A 121 -6.82 17.46 -4.12
C GLY A 121 -5.78 18.60 -4.12
N ASN A 122 -5.27 19.05 -2.97
CA ASN A 122 -4.43 20.27 -2.92
C ASN A 122 -2.95 20.02 -2.60
N ALA A 123 -2.54 18.79 -2.27
CA ALA A 123 -1.17 18.55 -1.84
C ALA A 123 -0.16 18.59 -2.99
N LEU A 124 -0.55 17.99 -4.11
CA LEU A 124 0.16 18.02 -5.37
C LEU A 124 -0.87 18.34 -6.45
N SER A 125 -0.46 19.10 -7.47
CA SER A 125 -1.29 19.20 -8.67
C SER A 125 -1.40 17.82 -9.33
N LEU A 126 -2.54 17.55 -9.97
CA LEU A 126 -2.81 16.27 -10.63
C LEU A 126 -1.69 15.89 -11.62
N GLY A 127 -1.19 16.87 -12.39
CA GLY A 127 -0.09 16.63 -13.32
C GLY A 127 1.21 16.22 -12.62
N MET A 128 1.53 16.84 -11.48
CA MET A 128 2.74 16.53 -10.73
C MET A 128 2.67 15.16 -10.08
N SER A 129 1.52 14.79 -9.50
CA SER A 129 1.34 13.48 -8.86
C SER A 129 1.48 12.34 -9.88
N PHE A 130 0.89 12.48 -11.07
CA PHE A 130 1.04 11.52 -12.15
C PHE A 130 2.47 11.48 -12.71
N PHE A 131 3.15 12.62 -12.80
CA PHE A 131 4.54 12.67 -13.26
C PHE A 131 5.49 11.94 -12.30
N ILE A 132 5.36 12.17 -10.99
CA ILE A 132 6.12 11.44 -9.96
C ILE A 132 5.80 9.94 -10.04
N SER A 133 4.52 9.58 -10.19
CA SER A 133 4.09 8.18 -10.31
C SER A 133 4.72 7.49 -11.53
N LEU A 134 4.77 8.19 -12.67
CA LEU A 134 5.42 7.71 -13.87
C LEU A 134 6.92 7.45 -13.64
N ILE A 135 7.61 8.37 -12.97
CA ILE A 135 9.04 8.22 -12.62
C ILE A 135 9.25 6.97 -11.76
N ILE A 136 8.43 6.78 -10.72
CA ILE A 136 8.50 5.61 -9.82
C ILE A 136 8.35 4.31 -10.62
N ILE A 137 7.34 4.24 -11.49
CA ILE A 137 7.08 3.05 -12.32
C ILE A 137 8.25 2.79 -13.26
N ILE A 138 8.80 3.82 -13.91
CA ILE A 138 9.95 3.69 -14.81
C ILE A 138 11.18 3.16 -14.05
N ILE A 139 11.48 3.72 -12.87
CA ILE A 139 12.62 3.31 -12.05
C ILE A 139 12.47 1.85 -11.62
N ILE A 140 11.32 1.46 -11.06
CA ILE A 140 11.09 0.08 -10.60
C ILE A 140 11.13 -0.89 -11.78
N THR A 141 10.45 -0.55 -12.89
CA THR A 141 10.46 -1.39 -14.10
C THR A 141 11.87 -1.57 -14.62
N PHE A 142 12.67 -0.49 -14.68
CA PHE A 142 14.06 -0.55 -15.11
C PHE A 142 14.89 -1.44 -14.19
N ILE A 143 14.78 -1.28 -12.87
CA ILE A 143 15.50 -2.10 -11.89
C ILE A 143 15.12 -3.58 -12.05
N CYS A 144 13.83 -3.91 -12.04
CA CYS A 144 13.34 -5.26 -12.20
C CYS A 144 13.78 -5.88 -13.54
N TYR A 145 13.72 -5.13 -14.63
CA TYR A 145 14.17 -5.62 -15.93
C TYR A 145 15.69 -5.84 -15.97
N GLN A 146 16.46 -4.82 -15.58
CA GLN A 146 17.91 -4.78 -15.76
C GLN A 146 18.64 -5.76 -14.85
N PHE A 147 18.16 -5.98 -13.63
CA PHE A 147 18.86 -6.79 -12.64
C PHE A 147 18.24 -8.17 -12.42
N TRP A 148 17.02 -8.42 -12.92
CA TRP A 148 16.31 -9.66 -12.62
C TRP A 148 15.70 -10.31 -13.87
N LEU A 149 14.69 -9.69 -14.47
CA LEU A 149 13.84 -10.36 -15.47
C LEU A 149 14.59 -10.74 -16.75
N LYS A 150 15.51 -9.90 -17.25
CA LYS A 150 16.27 -10.22 -18.47
C LYS A 150 17.25 -11.39 -18.32
N HIS A 151 17.56 -11.78 -17.08
CA HIS A 151 18.45 -12.89 -16.75
C HIS A 151 17.68 -14.16 -16.36
N THR A 152 16.36 -14.11 -16.39
CA THR A 152 15.47 -15.20 -15.97
C THR A 152 15.22 -16.17 -17.14
N ASN A 153 15.22 -17.47 -16.87
CA ASN A 153 14.90 -18.48 -17.88
C ASN A 153 13.36 -18.64 -18.05
N ASN A 154 12.92 -19.32 -19.11
CA ASN A 154 11.48 -19.45 -19.40
C ASN A 154 10.70 -20.21 -18.30
N GLN A 155 11.29 -21.25 -17.68
CA GLN A 155 10.62 -22.01 -16.62
C GLN A 155 10.42 -21.18 -15.35
N GLU A 156 11.44 -20.40 -14.99
CA GLU A 156 11.40 -19.49 -13.86
C GLU A 156 10.44 -18.33 -14.15
N LEU A 157 10.41 -17.83 -15.38
CA LEU A 157 9.47 -16.79 -15.80
C LEU A 157 8.00 -17.28 -15.70
N ASP A 158 7.70 -18.50 -16.12
CA ASP A 158 6.38 -19.13 -15.95
C ASP A 158 5.99 -19.24 -14.46
N HIS A 159 6.96 -19.59 -13.61
CA HIS A 159 6.75 -19.64 -12.17
C HIS A 159 6.49 -18.25 -11.58
N LEU A 160 7.31 -17.25 -11.92
CA LEU A 160 7.14 -15.87 -11.47
C LEU A 160 5.80 -15.28 -11.90
N PHE A 161 5.36 -15.57 -13.12
CA PHE A 161 4.04 -15.15 -13.60
C PHE A 161 2.89 -15.70 -12.72
N LYS A 162 2.96 -16.97 -12.33
CA LYS A 162 1.96 -17.56 -11.41
C LYS A 162 2.00 -16.90 -10.03
N VAL A 163 3.21 -16.68 -9.50
CA VAL A 163 3.40 -16.03 -8.20
C VAL A 163 2.89 -14.58 -8.23
N SER A 164 3.18 -13.81 -9.29
CA SER A 164 2.67 -12.45 -9.43
C SER A 164 1.16 -12.40 -9.51
N LEU A 165 0.53 -13.35 -10.22
CA LEU A 165 -0.92 -13.41 -10.34
C LEU A 165 -1.60 -13.73 -9.01
N ILE A 166 -1.07 -14.72 -8.27
CA ILE A 166 -1.57 -15.05 -6.93
C ILE A 166 -1.37 -13.87 -5.97
N SER A 167 -0.19 -13.24 -6.00
CA SER A 167 0.13 -12.09 -5.12
C SER A 167 -0.79 -10.90 -5.41
N PHE A 168 -1.04 -10.61 -6.69
CA PHE A 168 -1.98 -9.59 -7.12
C PHE A 168 -3.40 -9.87 -6.64
N MET A 169 -3.90 -11.10 -6.81
CA MET A 169 -5.23 -11.48 -6.33
C MET A 169 -5.38 -11.36 -4.82
N ILE A 170 -4.40 -11.87 -4.06
CA ILE A 170 -4.40 -11.76 -2.59
C ILE A 170 -4.37 -10.30 -2.15
N LEU A 171 -3.58 -9.46 -2.82
CA LEU A 171 -3.53 -8.03 -2.55
C LEU A 171 -4.89 -7.36 -2.77
N CYS A 172 -5.53 -7.58 -3.92
CA CYS A 172 -6.84 -7.00 -4.21
C CYS A 172 -7.90 -7.45 -3.20
N ILE A 173 -7.95 -8.75 -2.87
CA ILE A 173 -8.88 -9.28 -1.87
C ILE A 173 -8.59 -8.67 -0.49
N GLY A 174 -7.31 -8.56 -0.12
CA GLY A 174 -6.91 -8.00 1.18
C GLY A 174 -7.31 -6.53 1.33
N LEU A 175 -7.07 -5.71 0.30
CA LEU A 175 -7.46 -4.29 0.31
C LEU A 175 -8.99 -4.13 0.37
N GLU A 176 -9.73 -4.86 -0.46
CA GLU A 176 -11.20 -4.82 -0.48
C GLU A 176 -11.79 -5.25 0.87
N LEU A 177 -11.23 -6.31 1.47
CA LEU A 177 -11.65 -6.79 2.77
C LEU A 177 -11.39 -5.74 3.87
N VAL A 178 -10.20 -5.14 3.87
CA VAL A 178 -9.84 -4.10 4.84
C VAL A 178 -10.77 -2.89 4.72
N ASP A 179 -11.05 -2.41 3.50
CA ASP A 179 -11.92 -1.26 3.30
C ASP A 179 -13.39 -1.55 3.60
N SER A 180 -13.87 -2.76 3.27
CA SER A 180 -15.19 -3.24 3.69
C SER A 180 -15.32 -3.27 5.22
N LEU A 181 -14.29 -3.76 5.92
CA LEU A 181 -14.28 -3.78 7.39
C LEU A 181 -14.27 -2.38 8.00
N LYS A 182 -13.50 -1.44 7.42
CA LYS A 182 -13.53 -0.02 7.85
C LYS A 182 -14.93 0.56 7.72
N HIS A 183 -15.62 0.28 6.61
CA HIS A 183 -16.98 0.77 6.38
C HIS A 183 -18.00 0.19 7.35
N LEU A 184 -17.89 -1.11 7.66
CA LEU A 184 -18.78 -1.80 8.59
C LEU A 184 -18.58 -1.35 10.04
N TRP A 185 -17.33 -1.18 10.48
CA TRP A 185 -17.05 -0.87 11.88
C TRP A 185 -17.17 0.62 12.22
N GLY A 186 -16.81 1.53 11.31
CA GLY A 186 -16.97 2.98 11.51
C GLY A 186 -16.32 3.54 12.78
N ARG A 187 -15.36 2.84 13.40
CA ARG A 187 -14.66 3.25 14.63
C ARG A 187 -13.44 4.12 14.31
N PHE A 188 -13.15 5.08 15.18
CA PHE A 188 -11.89 5.83 15.16
C PHE A 188 -10.70 4.91 15.44
N ARG A 189 -9.51 5.27 14.96
CA ARG A 189 -8.30 4.48 15.23
C ARG A 189 -7.96 4.62 16.72
N PRO A 190 -7.51 3.55 17.40
CA PRO A 190 -7.31 3.59 18.86
C PRO A 190 -6.37 4.71 19.33
N TYR A 191 -5.31 5.01 18.55
CA TYR A 191 -4.36 6.09 18.84
C TYR A 191 -4.94 7.50 18.65
N GLU A 192 -6.09 7.65 18.00
CA GLU A 192 -6.80 8.94 17.80
C GLU A 192 -7.76 9.25 18.95
N ILE A 193 -8.11 8.22 19.75
CA ILE A 193 -9.01 8.36 20.90
C ILE A 193 -8.20 8.94 22.06
N THR A 194 -8.17 10.27 22.13
CA THR A 194 -7.65 11.03 23.29
C THR A 194 -8.70 11.09 24.40
N ASP A 195 -8.29 11.36 25.64
CA ASP A 195 -9.18 11.44 26.82
C ASP A 195 -10.39 12.39 26.66
N LYS A 196 -10.36 13.29 25.66
CA LYS A 196 -11.44 14.23 25.34
C LYS A 196 -12.42 13.72 24.27
N ALA A 197 -12.07 12.69 23.52
CA ALA A 197 -12.80 12.21 22.34
C ALA A 197 -13.62 10.92 22.58
N GLY A 198 -13.44 10.25 23.73
CA GLY A 198 -14.21 9.07 24.12
C GLY A 198 -13.36 8.01 24.82
N HIS A 199 -13.99 6.92 25.25
CA HIS A 199 -13.28 5.75 25.78
C HIS A 199 -13.11 4.69 24.69
N PHE A 200 -11.90 4.13 24.57
CA PHE A 200 -11.66 2.98 23.70
C PHE A 200 -12.55 1.81 24.12
N THR A 201 -13.23 1.20 23.15
CA THR A 201 -14.02 -0.02 23.33
C THR A 201 -13.30 -1.17 22.64
N HIS A 202 -13.09 -2.27 23.36
CA HIS A 202 -12.46 -3.46 22.78
C HIS A 202 -13.28 -3.97 21.59
N TRP A 203 -12.61 -4.61 20.63
CA TRP A 203 -13.22 -5.14 19.41
C TRP A 203 -14.24 -6.27 19.67
N LEU A 204 -14.18 -6.90 20.85
CA LEU A 204 -15.02 -8.04 21.24
C LEU A 204 -16.18 -7.64 22.20
N THR A 205 -16.42 -6.34 22.35
CA THR A 205 -17.48 -5.73 23.18
C THR A 205 -18.24 -4.68 22.40
#